data_AF-A0A920BGP4-F1
#
_entry.id   AF-A0A920BGP4-F1
#
_cell.length_a   1.000
_cell.length_b   1.000
_cell.length_c   1.000
_cell.angle_alpha   90.00
_cell.angle_beta   90.00
_cell.angle_gamma   90.00
#
_symmetry.space_group_name_H-M   'P 1'
#
loop_
_entity.id
_entity.type
_entity.pdbx_description
1 polymer ?
#
loop_
_entity_poly.entity_id
_entity_poly.type
_entity_poly.pdbx_seq_one_letter_code
_entity_poly.pdbx_strand_id
1 'polypeptide(L)'
;MSGAPWGSAGILPISWAYIAMMGAEGLTHFNQNCNLSANYIANRLSEHYDILFTGKNGFIAHECIIDIRPLILIAAFQRMILQSV
;
A
#
# COMPACT_ATOMS: atom_id res chain seq x y z
N MET A 1 -9.70 -15.30 -22.59
CA MET A 1 -8.97 -16.41 -23.23
C MET A 1 -7.50 -16.03 -23.32
N SER A 2 -6.58 -16.94 -23.02
CA SER A 2 -5.17 -16.79 -23.39
C SER A 2 -5.00 -17.25 -24.85
N GLY A 3 -4.22 -16.52 -25.65
CA GLY A 3 -3.94 -16.87 -27.05
C GLY A 3 -2.80 -17.88 -27.24
N ALA A 4 -2.11 -18.25 -26.16
CA ALA A 4 -0.99 -19.19 -26.16
C ALA A 4 -0.97 -20.04 -24.88
N PRO A 5 -0.36 -21.25 -24.90
CA PRO A 5 -0.37 -22.17 -23.75
C PRO A 5 0.18 -21.58 -22.45
N TRP A 6 1.14 -20.66 -22.54
CA TRP A 6 1.78 -19.98 -21.40
C TRP A 6 1.62 -18.45 -21.43
N GLY A 7 0.64 -17.94 -22.21
CA GLY A 7 0.44 -16.50 -22.37
C GLY A 7 1.71 -15.79 -22.86
N SER A 8 2.05 -14.67 -22.23
CA SER A 8 3.26 -13.89 -22.53
C SER A 8 4.52 -14.54 -21.95
N ALA A 9 4.90 -15.72 -22.42
CA ALA A 9 6.02 -16.48 -21.87
C ALA A 9 7.35 -15.69 -21.83
N GLY A 10 7.53 -14.71 -22.72
CA GLY A 10 8.72 -13.85 -22.76
C GLY A 10 8.95 -12.98 -21.52
N ILE A 11 7.93 -12.73 -20.68
CA ILE A 11 8.10 -11.96 -19.43
C ILE A 11 8.48 -12.84 -18.22
N LEU A 12 8.33 -14.17 -18.31
CA LEU A 12 8.62 -15.09 -17.22
C LEU A 12 10.09 -15.06 -16.73
N PRO A 13 11.10 -14.84 -17.60
CA PRO A 13 12.48 -14.68 -17.15
C PRO A 13 12.70 -13.54 -16.15
N ILE A 14 11.84 -12.51 -16.13
CA ILE A 14 11.95 -11.39 -15.18
C ILE A 14 11.74 -11.90 -13.75
N SER A 15 10.60 -12.56 -13.50
CA SER A 15 10.28 -13.12 -12.18
C SER A 15 11.24 -14.26 -11.80
N TRP A 16 11.63 -15.10 -12.77
CA TRP A 16 12.61 -16.16 -12.52
C TRP A 16 13.96 -15.60 -12.09
N ALA A 17 14.48 -14.59 -12.81
CA ALA A 17 15.75 -13.96 -12.48
C ALA A 17 15.70 -13.30 -11.10
N TYR A 18 14.59 -12.63 -10.76
CA TYR A 18 14.39 -12.06 -9.43
C TYR A 18 14.48 -13.15 -8.33
N ILE A 19 13.75 -14.25 -8.49
CA ILE A 19 13.77 -15.36 -7.53
C ILE A 19 15.17 -15.97 -7.42
N ALA A 20 15.84 -16.21 -8.56
CA ALA A 20 17.16 -16.81 -8.63
C ALA A 20 18.24 -15.93 -7.99
N MET A 21 18.18 -14.61 -8.18
CA MET A 21 19.15 -13.66 -7.60
C MET A 21 18.91 -13.41 -6.11
N MET A 22 17.64 -13.32 -5.68
CA MET A 22 17.31 -13.02 -4.29
C MET A 22 17.51 -14.23 -3.36
N GLY A 23 17.19 -15.44 -3.84
CA GLY A 23 17.19 -16.64 -3.02
C GLY A 23 16.17 -16.59 -1.86
N ALA A 24 16.08 -17.68 -1.09
CA ALA A 24 15.09 -17.79 -0.01
C ALA A 24 15.29 -16.74 1.11
N GLU A 25 16.54 -16.45 1.47
CA GLU A 25 16.89 -15.47 2.49
C GLU A 25 16.56 -14.04 2.02
N GLY A 26 16.96 -13.69 0.80
CA GLY A 26 16.67 -12.36 0.25
C GLY A 26 15.18 -12.10 0.09
N LEU A 27 14.40 -13.10 -0.33
CA LEU A 27 12.94 -12.99 -0.41
C LEU A 27 12.29 -12.83 0.98
N THR A 28 12.82 -13.50 1.99
CA THR A 28 12.36 -13.37 3.38
C THR A 28 12.63 -11.97 3.91
N HIS A 29 13.86 -11.48 3.73
CA HIS A 29 14.27 -10.14 4.15
C HIS A 29 13.52 -9.04 3.38
N PHE A 30 13.26 -9.24 2.08
CA PHE A 30 12.43 -8.34 1.28
C PHE A 30 11.04 -8.17 1.90
N ASN A 31 10.38 -9.27 2.27
CA ASN A 31 9.05 -9.22 2.88
C ASN A 31 9.06 -8.53 4.25
N GLN A 32 10.08 -8.80 5.08
CA GLN A 32 10.28 -8.11 6.35
C GLN A 32 10.43 -6.59 6.16
N ASN A 33 11.26 -6.18 5.20
CA ASN A 33 11.48 -4.77 4.90
C ASN A 33 10.24 -4.09 4.30
N CYS A 34 9.45 -4.82 3.51
CA CYS A 34 8.20 -4.34 2.95
C CYS A 34 7.21 -3.99 4.07
N ASN A 35 7.00 -4.91 5.02
CA ASN A 35 6.15 -4.68 6.18
C ASN A 35 6.70 -3.58 7.09
N LEU A 36 8.01 -3.55 7.35
CA LEU A 36 8.64 -2.52 8.18
C LEU A 36 8.45 -1.13 7.59
N SER A 37 8.72 -0.98 6.29
CA SER A 37 8.61 0.31 5.59
C SER A 37 7.18 0.81 5.58
N ALA A 38 6.21 -0.08 5.34
CA ALA A 38 4.80 0.27 5.34
C ALA A 38 4.33 0.72 6.74
N ASN A 39 4.71 0.00 7.79
CA ASN A 39 4.39 0.38 9.18
C ASN A 39 5.08 1.68 9.60
N TYR A 40 6.32 1.91 9.15
CA TYR A 40 7.03 3.16 9.39
C TYR A 40 6.26 4.35 8.78
N ILE A 41 5.84 4.23 7.52
CA ILE A 41 5.06 5.27 6.84
C ILE A 41 3.70 5.46 7.53
N ALA A 42 2.99 4.39 7.84
CA ALA A 42 1.69 4.45 8.51
C ALA A 42 1.79 5.16 9.86
N ASN A 43 2.80 4.84 10.68
CA ASN A 43 3.03 5.47 11.98
C ASN A 43 3.42 6.96 11.84
N ARG A 44 4.12 7.34 10.77
CA ARG A 44 4.44 8.76 10.50
C ARG A 44 3.22 9.55 10.04
N LEU A 45 2.28 8.90 9.36
CA LEU A 45 1.07 9.54 8.84
C LEU A 45 -0.09 9.54 9.84
N SER A 46 -0.07 8.67 10.86
CA SER A 46 -1.15 8.56 11.85
C SER A 46 -1.34 9.81 12.72
N GLU A 47 -0.38 10.75 12.73
CA GLU A 47 -0.56 12.06 13.38
C GLU A 47 -1.46 13.01 12.58
N HIS A 48 -1.66 12.74 11.29
CA HIS A 48 -2.36 13.63 10.36
C HIS A 48 -3.60 12.99 9.73
N TYR A 49 -3.59 11.68 9.58
CA TYR A 49 -4.66 10.94 8.93
C TYR A 49 -4.97 9.65 9.69
N ASP A 50 -6.24 9.27 9.69
CA ASP A 50 -6.64 7.99 10.25
C ASP A 50 -6.23 6.84 9.30
N ILE A 51 -5.63 5.81 9.88
CA ILE A 51 -5.37 4.54 9.19
C ILE A 51 -6.61 3.66 9.35
N LEU A 52 -7.25 3.34 8.22
CA LEU A 52 -8.61 2.77 8.22
C LEU A 52 -8.70 1.36 8.82
N PHE A 53 -7.65 0.54 8.64
CA PHE A 53 -7.61 -0.84 9.11
C PHE A 53 -6.25 -1.19 9.69
N THR A 54 -6.24 -1.85 10.85
CA THR A 54 -5.04 -2.36 11.52
C THR A 54 -5.27 -3.78 12.03
N GLY A 55 -4.18 -4.54 12.17
CA GLY A 55 -4.21 -5.86 12.79
C GLY A 55 -4.38 -5.80 14.31
N LYS A 56 -4.47 -6.96 14.96
CA LYS A 56 -4.72 -7.10 16.40
C LYS A 56 -3.75 -6.32 17.31
N ASN A 57 -2.52 -6.10 16.84
CA ASN A 57 -1.46 -5.42 17.59
C ASN A 57 -1.21 -3.99 17.08
N GLY A 58 -2.11 -3.40 16.29
CA GLY A 58 -1.97 -2.07 15.72
C GLY A 58 -1.05 -1.97 14.50
N PHE A 59 -0.41 -3.07 14.08
CA PHE A 59 0.42 -3.12 12.87
C PHE A 59 -0.38 -3.41 11.61
N ILE A 60 0.11 -2.91 10.49
CA ILE A 60 -0.38 -3.20 9.13
C ILE A 60 0.57 -4.18 8.42
N ALA A 61 0.18 -4.67 7.24
CA ALA A 61 1.01 -5.58 6.45
C ALA A 61 2.02 -4.79 5.59
N HIS A 62 2.02 -5.00 4.27
CA HIS A 62 2.88 -4.28 3.33
C HIS A 62 2.22 -3.01 2.76
N GLU A 63 1.01 -2.70 3.21
CA GLU A 63 0.24 -1.54 2.77
C GLU A 63 -0.66 -1.03 3.89
N CYS A 64 -1.03 0.25 3.79
CA CYS A 64 -1.99 0.89 4.68
C CYS A 64 -2.99 1.72 3.86
N ILE A 65 -4.21 1.84 4.36
CA ILE A 65 -5.25 2.68 3.76
C ILE A 65 -5.43 3.92 4.61
N ILE A 66 -5.27 5.08 4.00
CA ILE A 66 -5.44 6.39 4.62
C ILE A 66 -6.87 6.87 4.37
N ASP A 67 -7.58 7.25 5.43
CA ASP A 67 -8.92 7.83 5.30
C ASP A 67 -8.87 9.33 4.99
N ILE A 68 -9.10 9.66 3.72
CA ILE A 68 -9.18 11.04 3.24
C ILE A 68 -10.61 11.58 3.13
N ARG A 69 -11.64 10.76 3.43
CA ARG A 69 -13.05 11.18 3.35
C ARG A 69 -13.35 12.42 4.20
N PRO A 70 -12.76 12.61 5.41
CA PRO A 70 -12.97 13.82 6.20
C PRO A 70 -12.57 15.11 5.49
N LEU A 71 -11.54 15.07 4.64
CA LEU A 71 -11.08 16.26 3.91
C LEU A 71 -12.13 16.78 2.93
N ILE A 72 -12.84 15.88 2.25
CA ILE A 72 -13.90 16.23 1.29
C ILE A 72 -15.09 16.86 2.02
N LEU A 73 -15.46 16.30 3.17
CA LEU A 73 -16.53 16.82 4.03
C LEU A 73 -16.20 18.23 4.55
N ILE A 74 -14.98 18.44 5.05
CA ILE A 74 -14.52 19.75 5.54
C ILE A 74 -14.52 20.79 4.40
N ALA A 75 -13.97 20.43 3.24
CA ALA A 75 -13.92 21.33 2.09
C ALA A 75 -15.34 21.71 1.59
N ALA A 76 -16.27 20.73 1.55
CA ALA A 76 -17.65 20.99 1.19
C ALA A 76 -18.36 21.91 2.19
N PHE A 77 -18.14 21.69 3.49
CA PHE A 77 -18.68 22.53 4.55
C PHE A 77 -18.15 23.97 4.50
N GLN A 78 -16.85 24.16 4.28
CA GLN A 78 -16.26 25.49 4.07
C GLN A 78 -16.86 26.19 2.85
N ARG A 79 -17.06 25.46 1.75
CA ARG A 79 -17.68 26.03 0.54
C ARG A 79 -19.13 26.46 0.78
N MET A 80 -19.88 25.71 1.58
CA MET A 80 -21.25 26.08 1.97
C MET A 80 -21.27 27.35 2.81
N ILE A 81 -20.37 27.49 3.78
CA ILE A 81 -20.27 28.70 4.62
C ILE A 81 -19.88 29.93 3.78
N LEU A 82 -18.89 29.81 2.90
CA LEU A 82 -18.39 30.94 2.09
C LEU A 82 -19.38 31.42 1.01
N GLN A 83 -20.36 30.61 0.62
CA GLN A 83 -21.44 31.02 -0.29
C GLN A 83 -22.66 31.60 0.45
N SER A 84 -22.65 31.54 1.79
CA SER A 84 -23.72 32.04 2.65
C SER A 84 -23.41 33.44 3.24
N VAL A 85 -22.28 34.04 2.86
CA VAL A 85 -21.83 35.41 3.19
C VAL A 85 -21.62 36.17 1.89
#